data_AF-A0A545BF64-F1
#
_entry.id   AF-A0A545BF64-F1
#
_cell.length_a   1.000
_cell.length_b   1.000
_cell.length_c   1.000
_cell.angle_alpha   90.00
_cell.angle_beta   90.00
_cell.angle_gamma   90.00
#
_symmetry.space_group_name_H-M   'P 1'
#
loop_
_entity.id
_entity.type
_entity.pdbx_description
1 polymer ?
#
loop_
_entity_poly.entity_id
_entity_poly.type
_entity_poly.pdbx_seq_one_letter_code
_entity_poly.pdbx_strand_id
1 'polypeptide(L)'
;MTDSQKSDETAVVANEEAVEATGNNGSGAPAPGENAPASEAPQADAAAPADEAAQVAGEPPADDAAESAQAAEEAPTAGEITEEAPTASPAAPAAPRPTPSPAPSPAAFAARPKAPAAVVPAAPAVSAASLAEAAKWGRAEGDGHVFLTLDGEEIAVGQYPGVSKDEALGYFARKFDDVIAQVVLLEHRVESKAPATDMQKTVTHLREQLAERNMVGDIRAAEARLDALSAQIVELEKSEKAAHDAVRASELAAREAIVAEAETIAGQDPAQIQWKTSSARMNELFETWKAAQKSGVRLGRSNEDALWKRFRSARTVFDRHRRAYFSQLDSNNSAAKSAKEALIAEAEALSTSTDWGFAAGEYRRLMDQWKTTPRASRKDDDALWGRFRAAQDVFFSNRQAANDQIDQEYTANLAVKEQLVAEAQALLPINDLNAAKKALQSIRDRWEDAGKVPRADMGRIEAGLRKVEDAVREAEEDKWRRSNPETKARTNSALSQLESAIAGLKDDLEKAEKAGDQRRIKAAREALEARQAWLDQIQRSASDLA
;
A
#
# COMPACT_ATOMS: atom_id res chain seq x y z
N MET A 1 -49.00 1.23 -54.43
CA MET A 1 -47.61 1.37 -54.89
C MET A 1 -46.83 0.30 -54.13
N THR A 2 -46.77 -0.93 -54.64
CA THR A 2 -45.78 -1.40 -55.65
C THR A 2 -44.36 -1.30 -55.08
N ASP A 3 -43.78 -2.35 -54.48
CA ASP A 3 -43.50 -3.71 -55.00
C ASP A 3 -42.28 -3.73 -55.96
N SER A 4 -41.25 -4.48 -55.56
CA SER A 4 -40.24 -5.23 -56.34
C SER A 4 -39.20 -5.76 -55.35
N GLN A 5 -39.17 -7.08 -55.06
CA GLN A 5 -38.28 -8.11 -55.68
C GLN A 5 -36.79 -7.96 -55.28
N LYS A 6 -36.06 -8.92 -54.68
CA LYS A 6 -36.12 -10.40 -54.55
C LYS A 6 -35.78 -11.21 -55.82
N SER A 7 -34.96 -12.27 -55.62
CA SER A 7 -34.47 -13.30 -56.58
C SER A 7 -33.23 -12.88 -57.40
N ASP A 8 -32.27 -13.73 -57.81
CA ASP A 8 -32.14 -15.22 -57.98
C ASP A 8 -30.78 -15.76 -57.41
N GLU A 9 -30.52 -17.03 -57.01
CA GLU A 9 -30.46 -18.37 -57.70
C GLU A 9 -29.23 -18.57 -58.63
N THR A 10 -28.56 -19.73 -58.83
CA THR A 10 -28.71 -21.18 -58.43
C THR A 10 -27.29 -21.85 -58.37
N ALA A 11 -26.87 -22.57 -57.31
CA ALA A 11 -26.70 -24.05 -57.14
C ALA A 11 -25.63 -24.84 -57.97
N VAL A 12 -25.44 -26.15 -57.63
CA VAL A 12 -24.61 -27.22 -58.27
C VAL A 12 -23.10 -27.18 -57.90
N VAL A 13 -22.52 -28.06 -57.04
CA VAL A 13 -22.39 -29.54 -56.98
C VAL A 13 -21.33 -30.14 -57.92
N ALA A 14 -20.27 -30.69 -57.33
CA ALA A 14 -19.47 -31.80 -57.85
C ALA A 14 -18.93 -32.63 -56.67
N ASN A 15 -18.94 -33.95 -56.80
CA ASN A 15 -18.61 -34.96 -55.79
C ASN A 15 -17.39 -35.79 -56.27
N GLU A 16 -17.04 -36.86 -55.54
CA GLU A 16 -16.26 -38.02 -56.03
C GLU A 16 -14.74 -37.81 -56.26
N GLU A 17 -13.85 -38.76 -55.93
CA GLU A 17 -13.97 -39.98 -55.13
C GLU A 17 -12.58 -40.53 -54.73
N ALA A 18 -12.59 -41.46 -53.76
CA ALA A 18 -11.83 -42.73 -53.78
C ALA A 18 -10.32 -42.78 -53.40
N VAL A 19 -9.79 -43.85 -52.74
CA VAL A 19 -10.38 -45.08 -52.13
C VAL A 19 -9.34 -45.78 -51.23
N GLU A 20 -9.80 -46.37 -50.10
CA GLU A 20 -9.39 -47.64 -49.42
C GLU A 20 -7.91 -48.03 -49.10
N ALA A 21 -7.61 -48.97 -48.18
CA ALA A 21 -8.30 -49.48 -46.96
C ALA A 21 -7.40 -50.50 -46.18
N THR A 22 -7.87 -50.89 -44.97
CA THR A 22 -7.59 -52.17 -44.24
C THR A 22 -6.16 -52.53 -43.81
N GLY A 23 -5.91 -53.19 -42.65
CA GLY A 23 -6.80 -53.52 -41.53
C GLY A 23 -6.27 -54.65 -40.60
N ASN A 24 -6.70 -54.61 -39.33
CA ASN A 24 -6.97 -55.73 -38.40
C ASN A 24 -5.85 -56.53 -37.64
N ASN A 25 -6.10 -56.69 -36.32
CA ASN A 25 -5.80 -57.81 -35.39
C ASN A 25 -4.36 -58.24 -34.97
N GLY A 26 -4.24 -58.64 -33.68
CA GLY A 26 -3.30 -59.70 -33.24
C GLY A 26 -2.76 -59.60 -31.81
N SER A 27 -3.23 -60.47 -30.89
CA SER A 27 -2.76 -60.58 -29.48
C SER A 27 -1.51 -61.47 -29.31
N GLY A 28 -0.71 -61.27 -28.26
CA GLY A 28 0.34 -62.25 -27.84
C GLY A 28 1.37 -61.76 -26.80
N ALA A 29 1.43 -62.43 -25.64
CA ALA A 29 2.52 -62.35 -24.63
C ALA A 29 3.45 -63.61 -24.76
N PRO A 30 4.57 -63.86 -24.02
CA PRO A 30 4.83 -63.53 -22.60
C PRO A 30 6.31 -63.16 -22.18
N ALA A 31 6.55 -63.19 -20.85
CA ALA A 31 7.70 -62.80 -20.00
C ALA A 31 9.00 -63.69 -20.12
N PRO A 32 10.00 -63.77 -19.18
CA PRO A 32 10.16 -63.23 -17.80
C PRO A 32 11.60 -62.77 -17.35
N GLY A 33 11.77 -62.48 -16.02
CA GLY A 33 13.07 -62.38 -15.31
C GLY A 33 13.08 -61.34 -14.15
N GLU A 34 12.62 -61.64 -12.93
CA GLU A 34 13.41 -62.14 -11.77
C GLU A 34 14.50 -61.20 -11.19
N ASN A 35 14.19 -60.43 -10.13
CA ASN A 35 14.50 -60.80 -8.73
C ASN A 35 14.24 -59.67 -7.69
N ALA A 36 13.75 -60.09 -6.53
CA ALA A 36 13.77 -59.38 -5.23
C ALA A 36 14.64 -60.24 -4.26
N PRO A 37 14.91 -59.90 -2.97
CA PRO A 37 14.40 -58.82 -2.10
C PRO A 37 15.57 -57.88 -1.67
N ALA A 38 15.68 -57.19 -0.51
CA ALA A 38 15.00 -57.27 0.78
C ALA A 38 15.08 -55.99 1.64
N SER A 39 14.66 -56.13 2.90
CA SER A 39 14.61 -55.19 4.03
C SER A 39 15.92 -54.49 4.42
N GLU A 40 15.85 -53.23 4.86
CA GLU A 40 16.04 -52.86 6.29
C GLU A 40 15.78 -51.36 6.55
N ALA A 41 15.34 -51.06 7.77
CA ALA A 41 15.40 -49.76 8.44
C ALA A 41 15.94 -50.06 9.86
N PRO A 42 16.75 -49.19 10.52
CA PRO A 42 16.24 -47.89 10.97
C PRO A 42 17.28 -46.74 11.17
N GLN A 43 16.78 -45.62 11.71
CA GLN A 43 17.46 -44.57 12.51
C GLN A 43 18.37 -43.51 11.86
N ALA A 44 17.81 -42.28 11.84
CA ALA A 44 18.35 -40.99 12.28
C ALA A 44 19.88 -40.72 12.38
N ASP A 45 20.31 -39.61 11.77
CA ASP A 45 21.03 -38.53 12.49
C ASP A 45 20.75 -37.15 11.85
N ALA A 46 21.14 -36.06 12.52
CA ALA A 46 20.68 -34.69 12.29
C ALA A 46 21.65 -33.76 11.53
N ALA A 47 21.13 -32.66 10.98
CA ALA A 47 21.88 -31.44 10.68
C ALA A 47 20.96 -30.20 10.77
N ALA A 48 21.43 -29.15 11.45
CA ALA A 48 20.70 -27.89 11.68
C ALA A 48 20.88 -26.87 10.53
N PRO A 49 20.28 -25.67 10.63
CA PRO A 49 21.07 -24.59 11.25
C PRO A 49 20.30 -23.62 12.18
N ALA A 50 21.08 -23.10 13.14
CA ALA A 50 21.01 -21.81 13.85
C ALA A 50 19.67 -21.05 13.96
N ASP A 51 19.24 -20.86 15.22
CA ASP A 51 18.29 -19.84 15.65
C ASP A 51 18.97 -18.92 16.69
N GLU A 52 18.72 -17.61 16.64
CA GLU A 52 19.44 -16.59 17.43
C GLU A 52 18.50 -15.98 18.48
N ALA A 53 18.83 -16.15 19.76
CA ALA A 53 17.90 -15.89 20.85
C ALA A 53 17.79 -14.41 21.25
N ALA A 54 16.56 -13.91 21.40
CA ALA A 54 16.24 -12.73 22.19
C ALA A 54 14.96 -12.95 23.02
N GLN A 55 15.03 -12.66 24.32
CA GLN A 55 13.97 -12.97 25.30
C GLN A 55 12.93 -11.84 25.49
N VAL A 56 11.83 -12.20 26.16
CA VAL A 56 10.57 -11.44 26.27
C VAL A 56 10.47 -10.63 27.56
N ALA A 57 10.03 -9.37 27.44
CA ALA A 57 9.24 -8.58 28.40
C ALA A 57 8.70 -7.34 27.63
N GLY A 58 7.56 -6.70 27.94
CA GLY A 58 6.56 -6.94 28.99
C GLY A 58 5.89 -5.62 29.41
N GLU A 59 4.70 -5.33 28.86
CA GLU A 59 3.71 -4.33 29.34
C GLU A 59 3.99 -2.80 29.12
N PRO A 60 3.00 -1.88 29.31
CA PRO A 60 2.58 -0.96 28.23
C PRO A 60 2.68 0.56 28.56
N PRO A 61 2.40 1.46 27.59
CA PRO A 61 2.23 2.89 27.85
C PRO A 61 0.77 3.24 28.21
N ALA A 62 0.60 4.12 29.20
CA ALA A 62 -0.67 4.69 29.63
C ALA A 62 -0.92 6.10 29.05
N ASP A 63 -2.13 6.60 29.29
CA ASP A 63 -2.74 7.87 28.90
C ASP A 63 -1.85 9.13 28.84
N ASP A 64 -2.26 10.08 27.99
CA ASP A 64 -2.65 11.39 28.53
C ASP A 64 -3.88 11.95 27.78
N ALA A 65 -4.68 12.74 28.50
CA ALA A 65 -6.08 12.98 28.20
C ALA A 65 -6.36 14.29 27.45
N ALA A 66 -7.53 14.34 26.81
CA ALA A 66 -8.17 15.61 26.43
C ALA A 66 -9.12 16.06 27.54
N GLU A 67 -9.08 17.34 27.91
CA GLU A 67 -10.14 17.96 28.73
C GLU A 67 -10.57 19.30 28.14
N SER A 68 -11.84 19.64 28.32
CA SER A 68 -12.54 20.76 27.68
C SER A 68 -13.19 21.66 28.74
N ALA A 69 -13.31 22.97 28.50
CA ALA A 69 -14.12 23.85 29.36
C ALA A 69 -14.74 25.05 28.62
N GLN A 70 -15.91 25.48 29.09
CA GLN A 70 -16.76 26.59 28.62
C GLN A 70 -16.99 27.59 29.78
N ALA A 71 -17.61 28.78 29.64
CA ALA A 71 -18.31 29.42 28.52
C ALA A 71 -17.80 30.89 28.36
N ALA A 72 -18.55 31.99 28.15
CA ALA A 72 -19.99 32.30 28.05
C ALA A 72 -20.21 33.56 27.18
N GLU A 73 -21.49 33.88 26.90
CA GLU A 73 -21.98 34.95 26.00
C GLU A 73 -21.97 36.37 26.62
N GLU A 74 -21.98 37.42 25.77
CA GLU A 74 -23.04 38.46 25.79
C GLU A 74 -22.98 39.43 24.58
N ALA A 75 -24.16 39.87 24.11
CA ALA A 75 -24.47 40.97 23.18
C ALA A 75 -25.93 41.40 23.47
N PRO A 76 -26.41 42.66 23.26
CA PRO A 76 -26.58 43.34 21.95
C PRO A 76 -26.31 44.88 22.02
N THR A 77 -26.53 45.81 21.07
CA THR A 77 -27.73 46.25 20.30
C THR A 77 -27.36 47.27 19.18
N ALA A 78 -28.34 47.79 18.42
CA ALA A 78 -28.16 48.67 17.23
C ALA A 78 -28.83 50.07 17.36
N GLY A 79 -28.46 51.07 16.51
CA GLY A 79 -29.17 52.36 16.41
C GLY A 79 -28.47 53.55 15.67
N GLU A 80 -28.59 53.57 14.33
CA GLU A 80 -28.74 54.69 13.34
C GLU A 80 -28.43 56.22 13.59
N ILE A 81 -27.87 56.87 12.52
CA ILE A 81 -27.83 58.31 12.08
C ILE A 81 -27.29 59.44 13.04
N THR A 82 -26.52 60.48 12.65
CA THR A 82 -26.38 61.23 11.36
C THR A 82 -25.04 62.01 11.22
N GLU A 83 -24.55 62.19 9.98
CA GLU A 83 -23.85 63.39 9.39
C GLU A 83 -22.83 64.28 10.15
N GLU A 84 -21.53 64.22 9.78
CA GLU A 84 -20.71 65.42 9.40
C GLU A 84 -19.43 65.04 8.61
N ALA A 85 -18.76 66.04 7.99
CA ALA A 85 -17.68 65.88 7.00
C ALA A 85 -16.24 65.93 7.62
N PRO A 86 -15.14 65.78 6.84
CA PRO A 86 -13.97 65.02 7.30
C PRO A 86 -12.97 65.79 8.16
N THR A 87 -12.51 65.16 9.26
CA THR A 87 -11.27 65.50 9.95
C THR A 87 -10.42 64.24 10.20
N ALA A 88 -9.10 64.43 10.31
CA ALA A 88 -8.11 63.35 10.24
C ALA A 88 -8.21 62.32 11.39
N SER A 89 -8.02 61.03 11.06
CA SER A 89 -7.97 59.93 12.04
C SER A 89 -6.52 59.61 12.47
N PRO A 90 -6.24 59.34 13.76
CA PRO A 90 -4.89 59.20 14.31
C PRO A 90 -4.29 57.80 14.15
N ALA A 91 -2.96 57.69 14.25
CA ALA A 91 -2.23 56.43 14.14
C ALA A 91 -2.12 55.67 15.48
N ALA A 92 -2.23 54.35 15.41
CA ALA A 92 -2.00 53.40 16.50
C ALA A 92 -0.48 53.22 16.80
N PRO A 93 -0.09 52.69 17.99
CA PRO A 93 1.26 52.86 18.53
C PRO A 93 2.30 51.91 17.91
N ALA A 94 3.53 52.42 17.75
CA ALA A 94 4.66 51.67 17.22
C ALA A 94 5.55 51.05 18.31
N ALA A 95 6.10 49.88 18.02
CA ALA A 95 7.14 49.21 18.83
C ALA A 95 8.41 50.07 18.98
N PRO A 96 9.22 49.88 20.06
CA PRO A 96 10.35 50.74 20.37
C PRO A 96 11.41 50.71 19.26
N ARG A 97 11.80 51.91 18.81
CA ARG A 97 12.87 52.10 17.82
C ARG A 97 14.25 52.02 18.49
N PRO A 98 15.29 51.53 17.79
CA PRO A 98 16.67 51.68 18.26
C PRO A 98 17.03 53.16 18.39
N THR A 99 17.80 53.49 19.42
CA THR A 99 18.23 54.86 19.72
C THR A 99 19.21 55.39 18.67
N PRO A 100 19.09 56.68 18.26
CA PRO A 100 20.08 57.29 17.39
C PRO A 100 21.37 57.58 18.18
N SER A 101 22.52 57.17 17.64
CA SER A 101 23.81 57.65 18.12
C SER A 101 23.90 59.18 17.98
N PRO A 102 24.51 59.89 18.94
CA PRO A 102 24.55 61.35 18.92
C PRO A 102 25.40 61.86 17.75
N ALA A 103 24.87 62.85 17.03
CA ALA A 103 25.65 63.62 16.07
C ALA A 103 26.75 64.41 16.80
N PRO A 104 28.00 64.45 16.30
CA PRO A 104 29.06 65.21 16.93
C PRO A 104 28.80 66.71 16.83
N SER A 105 28.66 67.39 17.97
CA SER A 105 28.53 68.84 18.05
C SER A 105 29.88 69.54 17.76
N PRO A 106 29.89 70.80 17.27
CA PRO A 106 31.12 71.46 16.79
C PRO A 106 32.24 71.64 17.83
N ALA A 107 31.95 71.45 19.12
CA ALA A 107 32.90 71.58 20.21
C ALA A 107 33.85 70.37 20.37
N ALA A 108 33.53 69.19 19.81
CA ALA A 108 34.35 67.98 19.96
C ALA A 108 35.66 68.02 19.15
N PHE A 109 35.82 68.97 18.22
CA PHE A 109 37.05 69.16 17.43
C PHE A 109 38.02 70.20 18.01
N ALA A 110 37.66 70.88 19.11
CA ALA A 110 38.37 72.06 19.61
C ALA A 110 39.53 71.78 20.59
N ALA A 111 39.82 70.51 20.92
CA ALA A 111 40.83 70.13 21.91
C ALA A 111 41.81 69.05 21.39
N ARG A 112 42.70 69.44 20.47
CA ARG A 112 43.96 68.73 20.23
C ARG A 112 45.13 69.52 20.81
N PRO A 113 46.15 68.87 21.40
CA PRO A 113 47.32 69.56 21.93
C PRO A 113 48.02 70.33 20.81
N LYS A 114 48.53 71.51 21.14
CA LYS A 114 49.33 72.34 20.24
C LYS A 114 50.59 71.58 19.85
N ALA A 115 50.57 70.97 18.67
CA ALA A 115 51.77 70.45 18.04
C ALA A 115 52.83 71.57 18.00
N PRO A 116 54.14 71.24 18.11
CA PRO A 116 55.17 72.23 17.84
C PRO A 116 54.90 72.84 16.46
N ALA A 117 55.16 74.14 16.30
CA ALA A 117 54.88 74.84 15.06
C ALA A 117 55.42 74.00 13.90
N ALA A 118 54.52 73.53 13.03
CA ALA A 118 54.93 72.80 11.86
C ALA A 118 55.82 73.74 11.08
N VAL A 119 57.12 73.41 11.05
CA VAL A 119 58.07 74.04 10.14
C VAL A 119 57.38 73.95 8.79
N VAL A 120 57.21 75.09 8.12
CA VAL A 120 56.76 75.06 6.73
C VAL A 120 57.67 74.04 6.04
N PRO A 121 57.15 72.96 5.43
CA PRO A 121 58.00 72.17 4.56
C PRO A 121 58.50 73.17 3.53
N ALA A 122 59.79 73.46 3.54
CA ALA A 122 60.42 74.25 2.49
C ALA A 122 59.96 73.59 1.19
N ALA A 123 59.33 74.36 0.30
CA ALA A 123 58.69 73.84 -0.90
C ALA A 123 59.66 72.84 -1.53
N PRO A 124 59.27 71.56 -1.70
CA PRO A 124 60.21 70.45 -1.83
C PRO A 124 61.24 70.84 -2.88
N ALA A 125 62.49 70.99 -2.42
CA ALA A 125 63.55 71.57 -3.23
C ALA A 125 63.54 70.82 -4.55
N VAL A 126 63.35 71.56 -5.65
CA VAL A 126 63.21 70.94 -6.98
C VAL A 126 64.47 70.11 -7.13
N SER A 127 64.32 68.78 -7.22
CA SER A 127 65.49 67.91 -7.15
C SER A 127 66.41 68.29 -8.31
N ALA A 128 67.72 68.29 -8.09
CA ALA A 128 68.65 68.63 -9.17
C ALA A 128 68.43 67.72 -10.40
N ALA A 129 67.91 66.50 -10.19
CA ALA A 129 67.43 65.59 -11.22
C ALA A 129 66.19 66.14 -11.98
N SER A 130 65.12 66.55 -11.30
CA SER A 130 63.89 67.05 -11.96
C SER A 130 64.08 68.42 -12.61
N LEU A 131 64.97 69.30 -12.10
CA LEU A 131 65.41 70.49 -12.85
C LEU A 131 66.24 70.12 -14.10
N ALA A 132 67.20 69.20 -13.95
CA ALA A 132 68.00 68.73 -15.10
C ALA A 132 67.18 67.95 -16.13
N GLU A 133 66.05 67.39 -15.74
CA GLU A 133 65.08 66.74 -16.62
C GLU A 133 64.18 67.77 -17.31
N ALA A 134 63.59 68.70 -16.57
CA ALA A 134 62.82 69.81 -17.14
C ALA A 134 63.64 70.66 -18.13
N ALA A 135 64.94 70.87 -17.85
CA ALA A 135 65.86 71.59 -18.72
C ALA A 135 66.19 70.87 -20.05
N LYS A 136 65.83 69.59 -20.21
CA LYS A 136 65.88 68.90 -21.52
C LYS A 136 64.68 69.26 -22.39
N TRP A 137 63.57 69.61 -21.76
CA TRP A 137 62.26 69.80 -22.38
C TRP A 137 61.79 71.26 -22.37
N GLY A 138 62.57 72.19 -21.81
CA GLY A 138 62.23 73.60 -21.83
C GLY A 138 63.32 74.51 -21.29
N ARG A 139 63.18 75.80 -21.54
CA ARG A 139 64.13 76.85 -21.13
C ARG A 139 63.43 78.04 -20.49
N ALA A 140 64.11 78.68 -19.55
CA ALA A 140 63.65 79.91 -18.90
C ALA A 140 64.53 81.12 -19.28
N GLU A 141 63.88 82.24 -19.60
CA GLU A 141 64.52 83.51 -19.91
C GLU A 141 64.72 84.39 -18.65
N GLY A 142 65.56 85.43 -18.77
CA GLY A 142 66.02 86.23 -17.62
C GLY A 142 64.95 87.12 -16.98
N ASP A 143 63.79 87.22 -17.62
CA ASP A 143 62.61 87.96 -17.21
C ASP A 143 61.48 87.04 -16.66
N GLY A 144 61.76 85.75 -16.52
CA GLY A 144 60.83 84.75 -16.00
C GLY A 144 59.91 84.10 -17.04
N HIS A 145 60.04 84.39 -18.35
CA HIS A 145 59.32 83.63 -19.38
C HIS A 145 59.87 82.20 -19.50
N VAL A 146 58.97 81.23 -19.66
CA VAL A 146 59.32 79.80 -19.77
C VAL A 146 58.75 79.23 -21.07
N PHE A 147 59.59 78.49 -21.79
CA PHE A 147 59.29 77.87 -23.07
C PHE A 147 59.45 76.35 -22.98
N LEU A 148 58.52 75.61 -23.59
CA LEU A 148 58.51 74.16 -23.76
C LEU A 148 59.06 73.85 -25.16
N THR A 149 60.02 72.95 -25.24
CA THR A 149 60.54 72.42 -26.50
C THR A 149 59.75 71.16 -26.87
N LEU A 150 58.88 71.26 -27.87
CA LEU A 150 58.03 70.17 -28.35
C LEU A 150 58.29 69.94 -29.84
N ASP A 151 58.68 68.73 -30.22
CA ASP A 151 59.01 68.31 -31.59
C ASP A 151 60.04 69.22 -32.33
N GLY A 152 60.84 69.98 -31.58
CA GLY A 152 61.82 70.94 -32.09
C GLY A 152 61.33 72.39 -32.21
N GLU A 153 60.06 72.66 -31.89
CA GLU A 153 59.49 74.00 -31.78
C GLU A 153 59.49 74.48 -30.33
N GLU A 154 59.71 75.79 -30.10
CA GLU A 154 59.60 76.40 -28.78
C GLU A 154 58.23 77.06 -28.59
N ILE A 155 57.48 76.56 -27.61
CA ILE A 155 56.12 77.00 -27.28
C ILE A 155 56.18 77.80 -25.97
N ALA A 156 55.67 79.03 -25.96
CA ALA A 156 55.59 79.83 -24.74
C ALA A 156 54.55 79.23 -23.77
N VAL A 157 55.03 78.82 -22.59
CA VAL A 157 54.25 78.12 -21.54
C VAL A 157 53.61 79.11 -20.56
N GLY A 158 54.31 80.20 -20.30
CA GLY A 158 53.88 81.26 -19.39
C GLY A 158 55.05 82.08 -18.86
N GLN A 159 54.77 82.93 -17.88
CA GLN A 159 55.77 83.73 -17.17
C GLN A 159 55.61 83.54 -15.66
N TYR A 160 56.72 83.45 -14.94
CA TYR A 160 56.73 83.50 -13.47
C TYR A 160 57.70 84.61 -13.03
N PRO A 161 57.22 85.87 -12.89
CA PRO A 161 58.07 87.03 -12.64
C PRO A 161 58.70 87.05 -11.25
N GLY A 162 59.87 87.67 -11.14
CA GLY A 162 60.50 88.01 -9.85
C GLY A 162 61.24 86.87 -9.15
N VAL A 163 61.48 85.74 -9.83
CA VAL A 163 62.30 84.62 -9.35
C VAL A 163 63.45 84.30 -10.32
N SER A 164 64.34 83.39 -9.92
CA SER A 164 65.40 82.90 -10.82
C SER A 164 64.86 82.01 -11.96
N LYS A 165 65.66 81.85 -13.02
CA LYS A 165 65.35 80.98 -14.16
C LYS A 165 64.99 79.55 -13.74
N ASP A 166 65.77 79.00 -12.82
CA ASP A 166 65.61 77.61 -12.37
C ASP A 166 64.35 77.45 -11.50
N GLU A 167 63.98 78.48 -10.73
CA GLU A 167 62.72 78.51 -9.96
C GLU A 167 61.49 78.65 -10.88
N ALA A 168 61.58 79.47 -11.93
CA ALA A 168 60.53 79.60 -12.94
C ALA A 168 60.32 78.29 -13.71
N LEU A 169 61.41 77.68 -14.21
CA LEU A 169 61.38 76.37 -14.87
C LEU A 169 60.83 75.29 -13.93
N GLY A 170 61.30 75.25 -12.68
CA GLY A 170 60.86 74.31 -11.66
C GLY A 170 59.38 74.44 -11.26
N TYR A 171 58.78 75.63 -11.37
CA TYR A 171 57.34 75.81 -11.15
C TYR A 171 56.51 75.11 -12.24
N PHE A 172 56.86 75.30 -13.52
CA PHE A 172 56.16 74.66 -14.63
C PHE A 172 56.50 73.16 -14.77
N ALA A 173 57.66 72.72 -14.29
CA ALA A 173 57.99 71.31 -14.15
C ALA A 173 57.11 70.59 -13.11
N ARG A 174 56.90 71.18 -11.93
CA ARG A 174 56.02 70.59 -10.90
C ARG A 174 54.59 70.38 -11.39
N LYS A 175 54.05 71.28 -12.23
CA LYS A 175 52.73 71.09 -12.86
C LYS A 175 52.67 69.83 -13.73
N PHE A 176 53.75 69.54 -14.44
CA PHE A 176 53.87 68.30 -15.22
C PHE A 176 54.02 67.08 -14.31
N ASP A 177 54.83 67.17 -13.25
CA ASP A 177 54.97 66.11 -12.23
C ASP A 177 53.62 65.76 -11.58
N ASP A 178 52.78 66.75 -11.28
CA ASP A 178 51.42 66.57 -10.74
C ASP A 178 50.48 65.84 -11.72
N VAL A 179 50.62 66.09 -13.03
CA VAL A 179 49.88 65.37 -14.09
C VAL A 179 50.39 63.93 -14.21
N ILE A 180 51.71 63.73 -14.21
CA ILE A 180 52.32 62.39 -14.23
C ILE A 180 51.94 61.57 -12.99
N ALA A 181 51.84 62.18 -11.81
CA ALA A 181 51.35 61.51 -10.60
C ALA A 181 49.90 61.02 -10.75
N GLN A 182 49.04 61.79 -11.44
CA GLN A 182 47.67 61.37 -11.77
C GLN A 182 47.63 60.25 -12.83
N VAL A 183 48.54 60.28 -13.82
CA VAL A 183 48.73 59.19 -14.79
C VAL A 183 49.13 57.90 -14.07
N VAL A 184 50.12 57.93 -13.18
CA VAL A 184 50.58 56.76 -12.40
C VAL A 184 49.49 56.24 -11.46
N LEU A 185 48.68 57.12 -10.86
CA LEU A 185 47.51 56.69 -10.08
C LEU A 185 46.47 55.97 -10.95
N LEU A 186 46.29 56.41 -12.19
CA LEU A 186 45.40 55.76 -13.16
C LEU A 186 45.96 54.42 -13.67
N GLU A 187 47.27 54.34 -13.95
CA GLU A 187 48.01 53.09 -14.23
C GLU A 187 47.74 52.05 -13.13
N HIS A 188 47.96 52.41 -11.87
CA HIS A 188 47.70 51.50 -10.74
C HIS A 188 46.21 51.12 -10.60
N ARG A 189 45.27 52.02 -10.91
CA ARG A 189 43.83 51.69 -10.90
C ARG A 189 43.45 50.69 -11.99
N VAL A 190 44.04 50.79 -13.19
CA VAL A 190 43.83 49.85 -14.30
C VAL A 190 44.48 48.50 -13.98
N GLU A 191 45.72 48.50 -13.48
CA GLU A 191 46.45 47.28 -13.10
C GLU A 191 45.73 46.50 -11.98
N SER A 192 45.24 47.21 -10.95
CA SER A 192 44.44 46.62 -9.87
C SER A 192 43.01 46.25 -10.25
N LYS A 193 42.59 46.49 -11.51
CA LYS A 193 41.23 46.25 -12.03
C LYS A 193 40.15 46.88 -11.14
N ALA A 194 40.42 48.10 -10.67
CA ALA A 194 39.41 48.90 -9.99
C ALA A 194 38.27 49.25 -10.98
N PRO A 195 37.05 49.55 -10.50
CA PRO A 195 35.91 49.83 -11.37
C PRO A 195 36.23 50.88 -12.42
N ALA A 196 36.10 50.52 -13.70
CA ALA A 196 36.46 51.35 -14.86
C ALA A 196 35.61 52.61 -14.99
N THR A 197 34.49 52.70 -14.25
CA THR A 197 33.63 53.87 -14.13
C THR A 197 34.43 55.16 -14.02
N ASP A 198 34.16 56.07 -14.95
CA ASP A 198 34.78 57.39 -15.12
C ASP A 198 36.29 57.42 -15.43
N MET A 199 37.00 56.29 -15.48
CA MET A 199 38.43 56.27 -15.83
C MET A 199 38.71 56.89 -17.20
N GLN A 200 37.87 56.59 -18.20
CA GLN A 200 38.01 57.16 -19.53
C GLN A 200 37.79 58.69 -19.54
N LYS A 201 36.98 59.24 -18.62
CA LYS A 201 36.83 60.70 -18.44
C LYS A 201 38.09 61.30 -17.80
N THR A 202 38.73 60.59 -16.86
CA THR A 202 40.03 60.99 -16.30
C THR A 202 41.09 61.06 -17.40
N VAL A 203 41.17 60.06 -18.29
CA VAL A 203 42.09 60.12 -19.46
C VAL A 203 41.81 61.35 -20.31
N THR A 204 40.55 61.63 -20.65
CA THR A 204 40.17 62.81 -21.46
C THR A 204 40.60 64.11 -20.78
N HIS A 205 40.36 64.26 -19.48
CA HIS A 205 40.75 65.46 -18.74
C HIS A 205 42.28 65.63 -18.64
N LEU A 206 43.03 64.54 -18.45
CA LEU A 206 44.51 64.60 -18.45
C LEU A 206 45.06 64.96 -19.85
N ARG A 207 44.42 64.47 -20.93
CA ARG A 207 44.76 64.90 -22.30
C ARG A 207 44.45 66.38 -22.53
N GLU A 208 43.32 66.89 -22.03
CA GLU A 208 42.98 68.32 -22.10
C GLU A 208 44.02 69.17 -21.35
N GLN A 209 44.40 68.79 -20.13
CA GLN A 209 45.45 69.47 -19.36
C GLN A 209 46.81 69.51 -20.09
N LEU A 210 47.24 68.40 -20.70
CA LEU A 210 48.47 68.37 -21.51
C LEU A 210 48.34 69.25 -22.78
N ALA A 211 47.16 69.27 -23.41
CA ALA A 211 46.88 70.07 -24.59
C ALA A 211 46.87 71.59 -24.32
N GLU A 212 46.67 72.04 -23.08
CA GLU A 212 46.84 73.46 -22.68
C GLU A 212 48.30 73.94 -22.79
N ARG A 213 49.29 73.03 -22.86
CA ARG A 213 50.73 73.33 -23.03
C ARG A 213 51.30 74.33 -22.01
N ASN A 214 50.73 74.33 -20.80
CA ASN A 214 51.03 75.28 -19.71
C ASN A 214 51.93 74.68 -18.60
N MET A 215 52.74 73.68 -18.96
CA MET A 215 53.71 72.96 -18.13
C MET A 215 54.96 72.58 -18.94
N VAL A 216 56.06 72.17 -18.28
CA VAL A 216 57.32 71.77 -18.94
C VAL A 216 57.69 70.34 -18.57
N GLY A 217 57.86 69.48 -19.56
CA GLY A 217 58.23 68.07 -19.39
C GLY A 217 58.06 67.27 -20.68
N ASP A 218 58.21 65.95 -20.61
CA ASP A 218 58.01 65.05 -21.75
C ASP A 218 56.52 64.82 -22.04
N ILE A 219 55.89 65.84 -22.66
CA ILE A 219 54.47 65.80 -23.03
C ILE A 219 54.17 64.62 -23.96
N ARG A 220 55.08 64.28 -24.89
CA ARG A 220 54.89 63.18 -25.83
C ARG A 220 54.86 61.81 -25.14
N ALA A 221 55.73 61.56 -24.16
CA ALA A 221 55.67 60.34 -23.37
C ALA A 221 54.41 60.29 -22.48
N ALA A 222 53.95 61.44 -21.95
CA ALA A 222 52.71 61.51 -21.18
C ALA A 222 51.46 61.20 -22.03
N GLU A 223 51.36 61.79 -23.22
CA GLU A 223 50.33 61.49 -24.22
C GLU A 223 50.32 60.00 -24.61
N ALA A 224 51.49 59.43 -24.91
CA ALA A 224 51.63 58.01 -25.27
C ALA A 224 51.19 57.06 -24.14
N ARG A 225 51.44 57.40 -22.87
CA ARG A 225 50.92 56.64 -21.72
C ARG A 225 49.41 56.75 -21.62
N LEU A 226 48.84 57.93 -21.79
CA LEU A 226 47.38 58.14 -21.78
C LEU A 226 46.69 57.38 -22.93
N ASP A 227 47.32 57.24 -24.09
CA ASP A 227 46.82 56.43 -25.20
C ASP A 227 46.86 54.93 -24.89
N ALA A 228 47.95 54.44 -24.30
CA ALA A 228 48.04 53.06 -23.82
C ALA A 228 46.99 52.77 -22.73
N LEU A 229 46.81 53.68 -21.76
CA LEU A 229 45.78 53.59 -20.72
C LEU A 229 44.37 53.60 -21.30
N SER A 230 44.10 54.47 -22.27
CA SER A 230 42.81 54.50 -22.97
C SER A 230 42.47 53.16 -23.62
N ALA A 231 43.44 52.46 -24.20
CA ALA A 231 43.22 51.14 -24.78
C ALA A 231 42.99 50.06 -23.71
N GLN A 232 43.74 50.12 -22.60
CA GLN A 232 43.57 49.20 -21.47
C GLN A 232 42.24 49.39 -20.74
N ILE A 233 41.78 50.63 -20.56
CA ILE A 233 40.49 50.97 -19.94
C ILE A 233 39.32 50.42 -20.78
N VAL A 234 39.38 50.54 -22.11
CA VAL A 234 38.34 49.97 -23.00
C VAL A 234 38.26 48.44 -22.90
N GLU A 235 39.39 47.74 -22.80
CA GLU A 235 39.38 46.28 -22.58
C GLU A 235 38.94 45.91 -21.15
N LEU A 236 39.26 46.74 -20.15
CA LEU A 236 38.77 46.57 -18.78
C LEU A 236 37.24 46.73 -18.72
N GLU A 237 36.67 47.82 -19.25
CA GLU A 237 35.21 48.05 -19.35
C GLU A 237 34.50 46.88 -20.06
N LYS A 238 35.09 46.39 -21.15
CA LYS A 238 34.59 45.22 -21.91
C LYS A 238 34.63 43.95 -21.06
N SER A 239 35.68 43.72 -20.27
CA SER A 239 35.80 42.57 -19.37
C SER A 239 34.85 42.64 -18.18
N GLU A 240 34.65 43.82 -17.58
CA GLU A 240 33.67 44.06 -16.51
C GLU A 240 32.26 43.80 -17.02
N LYS A 241 31.91 44.36 -18.19
CA LYS A 241 30.61 44.11 -18.83
C LYS A 241 30.40 42.62 -19.10
N ALA A 242 31.39 41.92 -19.67
CA ALA A 242 31.29 40.49 -19.91
C ALA A 242 31.08 39.68 -18.62
N ALA A 243 31.75 40.05 -17.52
CA ALA A 243 31.55 39.43 -16.21
C ALA A 243 30.13 39.70 -15.65
N HIS A 244 29.64 40.94 -15.72
CA HIS A 244 28.28 41.29 -15.32
C HIS A 244 27.21 40.58 -16.18
N ASP A 245 27.45 40.44 -17.48
CA ASP A 245 26.56 39.74 -18.41
C ASP A 245 26.54 38.24 -18.11
N ALA A 246 27.69 37.63 -17.80
CA ALA A 246 27.79 36.23 -17.39
C ALA A 246 27.04 35.93 -16.08
N VAL A 247 27.16 36.79 -15.06
CA VAL A 247 26.41 36.63 -13.79
C VAL A 247 24.90 36.79 -14.01
N ARG A 248 24.47 37.71 -14.88
CA ARG A 248 23.04 37.83 -15.22
C ARG A 248 22.52 36.64 -16.02
N ALA A 249 23.36 36.04 -16.87
CA ALA A 249 23.03 34.83 -17.61
C ALA A 249 22.90 33.60 -16.70
N SER A 250 23.80 33.41 -15.72
CA SER A 250 23.72 32.30 -14.77
C SER A 250 22.49 32.41 -13.85
N GLU A 251 22.16 33.61 -13.37
CA GLU A 251 20.94 33.86 -12.59
C GLU A 251 19.65 33.63 -13.40
N LEU A 252 19.65 34.00 -14.69
CA LEU A 252 18.53 33.72 -15.58
C LEU A 252 18.37 32.21 -15.80
N ALA A 253 19.46 31.49 -16.07
CA ALA A 253 19.45 30.03 -16.23
C ALA A 253 19.00 29.30 -14.95
N ALA A 254 19.45 29.74 -13.78
CA ALA A 254 19.03 29.17 -12.50
C ALA A 254 17.53 29.36 -12.25
N ARG A 255 16.99 30.56 -12.54
CA ARG A 255 15.54 30.82 -12.42
C ARG A 255 14.72 30.07 -13.47
N GLU A 256 15.23 29.90 -14.68
CA GLU A 256 14.58 29.08 -15.71
C GLU A 256 14.56 27.59 -15.35
N ALA A 257 15.62 27.05 -14.73
CA ALA A 257 15.64 25.67 -14.25
C ALA A 257 14.52 25.39 -13.21
N ILE A 258 14.29 26.32 -12.26
CA ILE A 258 13.19 26.23 -11.29
C ILE A 258 11.82 26.17 -12.00
N VAL A 259 11.65 26.98 -13.04
CA VAL A 259 10.41 27.04 -13.84
C VAL A 259 10.22 25.76 -14.64
N ALA A 260 11.26 25.28 -15.32
CA ALA A 260 11.22 24.07 -16.15
C ALA A 260 10.94 22.81 -15.31
N GLU A 261 11.47 22.73 -14.09
CA GLU A 261 11.16 21.62 -13.19
C GLU A 261 9.72 21.68 -12.68
N ALA A 262 9.21 22.87 -12.33
CA ALA A 262 7.81 23.05 -11.96
C ALA A 262 6.85 22.71 -13.12
N GLU A 263 7.20 23.08 -14.36
CA GLU A 263 6.49 22.70 -15.59
C GLU A 263 6.54 21.18 -15.81
N THR A 264 7.69 20.53 -15.55
CA THR A 264 7.83 19.07 -15.63
C THR A 264 6.92 18.35 -14.63
N ILE A 265 6.90 18.80 -13.36
CA ILE A 265 6.03 18.24 -12.32
C ILE A 265 4.54 18.46 -12.66
N ALA A 266 4.20 19.62 -13.22
CA ALA A 266 2.82 19.93 -13.62
C ALA A 266 2.34 19.20 -14.88
N GLY A 267 3.27 18.81 -15.75
CA GLY A 267 3.02 18.08 -17.01
C GLY A 267 2.99 16.56 -16.88
N GLN A 268 3.29 16.00 -15.71
CA GLN A 268 3.13 14.56 -15.43
C GLN A 268 1.66 14.14 -15.45
N ASP A 269 1.41 12.88 -15.81
CA ASP A 269 0.07 12.26 -15.74
C ASP A 269 -0.42 12.26 -14.27
N PRO A 270 -1.58 12.88 -13.95
CA PRO A 270 -2.19 12.88 -12.62
C PRO A 270 -2.34 11.50 -11.97
N ALA A 271 -2.44 10.42 -12.75
CA ALA A 271 -2.51 9.05 -12.24
C ALA A 271 -1.14 8.50 -11.76
N GLN A 272 -0.03 9.04 -12.26
CA GLN A 272 1.34 8.60 -11.94
C GLN A 272 2.05 9.52 -10.93
N ILE A 273 1.51 10.72 -10.67
CA ILE A 273 2.11 11.69 -9.74
C ILE A 273 2.10 11.15 -8.30
N GLN A 274 3.29 11.10 -7.68
CA GLN A 274 3.46 10.85 -6.25
C GLN A 274 3.11 12.10 -5.44
N TRP A 275 1.81 12.38 -5.28
CA TRP A 275 1.26 13.66 -4.81
C TRP A 275 1.91 14.23 -3.55
N LYS A 276 2.30 13.40 -2.56
CA LYS A 276 2.98 13.85 -1.34
C LYS A 276 4.37 14.41 -1.65
N THR A 277 5.18 13.65 -2.40
CA THR A 277 6.54 14.02 -2.80
C THR A 277 6.53 15.19 -3.78
N SER A 278 5.70 15.15 -4.82
CA SER A 278 5.60 16.22 -5.81
C SER A 278 5.06 17.54 -5.22
N SER A 279 4.17 17.48 -4.21
CA SER A 279 3.74 18.68 -3.48
C SER A 279 4.87 19.28 -2.65
N ALA A 280 5.69 18.44 -1.99
CA ALA A 280 6.86 18.90 -1.24
C ALA A 280 7.88 19.56 -2.18
N ARG A 281 8.19 18.94 -3.33
CA ARG A 281 9.10 19.50 -4.33
C ARG A 281 8.59 20.79 -4.96
N MET A 282 7.30 20.88 -5.28
CA MET A 282 6.68 22.12 -5.78
C MET A 282 6.77 23.28 -4.77
N ASN A 283 6.64 22.99 -3.47
CA ASN A 283 6.85 23.98 -2.41
C ASN A 283 8.33 24.38 -2.28
N GLU A 284 9.26 23.43 -2.33
CA GLU A 284 10.71 23.68 -2.31
C GLU A 284 11.14 24.58 -3.48
N LEU A 285 10.65 24.31 -4.69
CA LEU A 285 10.87 25.16 -5.88
C LEU A 285 10.31 26.58 -5.68
N PHE A 286 9.18 26.74 -4.99
CA PHE A 286 8.63 28.06 -4.65
C PHE A 286 9.47 28.80 -3.59
N GLU A 287 9.99 28.11 -2.58
CA GLU A 287 10.93 28.71 -1.62
C GLU A 287 12.25 29.12 -2.30
N THR A 288 12.76 28.28 -3.20
CA THR A 288 13.97 28.53 -3.98
C THR A 288 13.78 29.74 -4.91
N TRP A 289 12.62 29.84 -5.57
CA TRP A 289 12.23 31.02 -6.36
C TRP A 289 12.23 32.30 -5.52
N LYS A 290 11.60 32.28 -4.34
CA LYS A 290 11.58 33.43 -3.42
C LYS A 290 12.97 33.82 -2.94
N ALA A 291 13.83 32.85 -2.66
CA ALA A 291 15.23 33.10 -2.30
C ALA A 291 15.97 33.78 -3.47
N ALA A 292 15.89 33.23 -4.68
CA ALA A 292 16.51 33.79 -5.88
C ALA A 292 16.04 35.23 -6.19
N GLN A 293 14.78 35.58 -5.89
CA GLN A 293 14.25 36.95 -6.00
C GLN A 293 14.76 37.91 -4.90
N LYS A 294 15.10 37.39 -3.71
CA LYS A 294 15.54 38.20 -2.55
C LYS A 294 17.05 38.44 -2.52
N SER A 295 17.86 37.44 -2.88
CA SER A 295 19.32 37.49 -2.78
C SER A 295 20.07 37.46 -4.11
N GLY A 296 19.43 37.05 -5.21
CA GLY A 296 20.06 37.00 -6.53
C GLY A 296 20.15 38.37 -7.21
N VAL A 297 20.94 38.46 -8.28
CA VAL A 297 21.01 39.67 -9.09
C VAL A 297 19.65 39.97 -9.72
N ARG A 298 19.25 41.25 -9.75
CA ARG A 298 18.01 41.67 -10.41
C ARG A 298 18.11 41.45 -11.92
N LEU A 299 17.16 40.70 -12.48
CA LEU A 299 17.04 40.55 -13.92
C LEU A 299 16.15 41.66 -14.48
N GLY A 300 16.10 41.78 -15.81
CA GLY A 300 15.17 42.70 -16.46
C GLY A 300 13.72 42.31 -16.15
N ARG A 301 12.89 43.27 -15.75
CA ARG A 301 11.49 43.06 -15.33
C ARG A 301 10.70 42.15 -16.28
N SER A 302 10.84 42.34 -17.60
CA SER A 302 10.19 41.50 -18.62
C SER A 302 10.50 40.01 -18.50
N ASN A 303 11.74 39.65 -18.15
CA ASN A 303 12.16 38.26 -18.00
C ASN A 303 11.63 37.68 -16.67
N GLU A 304 11.67 38.48 -15.59
CA GLU A 304 11.12 38.09 -14.29
C GLU A 304 9.60 37.85 -14.36
N ASP A 305 8.85 38.74 -15.02
CA ASP A 305 7.40 38.62 -15.21
C ASP A 305 7.03 37.41 -16.09
N ALA A 306 7.79 37.14 -17.15
CA ALA A 306 7.59 35.98 -18.03
C ALA A 306 7.83 34.65 -17.31
N LEU A 307 8.95 34.52 -16.60
CA LEU A 307 9.27 33.33 -15.80
C LEU A 307 8.27 33.14 -14.65
N TRP A 308 7.88 34.22 -13.95
CA TRP A 308 6.86 34.16 -12.91
C TRP A 308 5.48 33.75 -13.43
N LYS A 309 5.10 34.19 -14.64
CA LYS A 309 3.86 33.76 -15.31
C LYS A 309 3.89 32.26 -15.63
N ARG A 310 4.99 31.74 -16.16
CA ARG A 310 5.21 30.29 -16.40
C ARG A 310 5.09 29.49 -15.11
N PHE A 311 5.88 29.82 -14.08
CA PHE A 311 5.86 29.14 -12.77
C PHE A 311 4.46 29.07 -12.15
N ARG A 312 3.76 30.21 -12.11
CA ARG A 312 2.40 30.29 -11.54
C ARG A 312 1.39 29.45 -12.35
N SER A 313 1.55 29.40 -13.67
CA SER A 313 0.71 28.57 -14.55
C SER A 313 0.92 27.08 -14.24
N ALA A 314 2.17 26.63 -14.19
CA ALA A 314 2.52 25.25 -13.83
C ALA A 314 1.96 24.86 -12.45
N ARG A 315 2.20 25.69 -11.43
CA ARG A 315 1.64 25.47 -10.09
C ARG A 315 0.10 25.41 -10.09
N THR A 316 -0.57 26.26 -10.85
CA THR A 316 -2.05 26.27 -10.95
C THR A 316 -2.59 25.00 -11.61
N VAL A 317 -1.89 24.47 -12.63
CA VAL A 317 -2.21 23.17 -13.24
C VAL A 317 -2.02 22.04 -12.23
N PHE A 318 -0.87 22.00 -11.56
CA PHE A 318 -0.56 21.00 -10.53
C PHE A 318 -1.58 21.00 -9.38
N ASP A 319 -1.89 22.17 -8.79
CA ASP A 319 -2.86 22.30 -7.69
C ASP A 319 -4.28 21.88 -8.09
N ARG A 320 -4.68 22.12 -9.35
CA ARG A 320 -5.95 21.66 -9.92
C ARG A 320 -5.99 20.14 -10.09
N HIS A 321 -4.95 19.55 -10.68
CA HIS A 321 -4.86 18.08 -10.83
C HIS A 321 -4.84 17.39 -9.47
N ARG A 322 -4.10 17.94 -8.50
CA ARG A 322 -4.07 17.46 -7.11
C ARG A 322 -5.45 17.46 -6.47
N ARG A 323 -6.18 18.58 -6.56
CA ARG A 323 -7.53 18.70 -6.01
C ARG A 323 -8.50 17.70 -6.66
N ALA A 324 -8.45 17.54 -7.98
CA ALA A 324 -9.28 16.59 -8.69
C ALA A 324 -8.97 15.13 -8.27
N TYR A 325 -7.69 14.77 -8.16
CA TYR A 325 -7.26 13.44 -7.72
C TYR A 325 -7.77 13.12 -6.30
N PHE A 326 -7.54 14.00 -5.33
CA PHE A 326 -7.99 13.75 -3.96
C PHE A 326 -9.52 13.77 -3.82
N SER A 327 -10.23 14.63 -4.57
CA SER A 327 -11.69 14.62 -4.61
C SER A 327 -12.25 13.32 -5.20
N GLN A 328 -11.62 12.76 -6.23
CA GLN A 328 -12.01 11.47 -6.80
C GLN A 328 -11.68 10.31 -5.87
N LEU A 329 -10.52 10.34 -5.22
CA LEU A 329 -10.11 9.33 -4.24
C LEU A 329 -11.09 9.29 -3.07
N ASP A 330 -11.43 10.45 -2.51
CA ASP A 330 -12.40 10.60 -1.41
C ASP A 330 -13.80 10.12 -1.82
N SER A 331 -14.26 10.50 -3.02
CA SER A 331 -15.53 10.02 -3.59
C SER A 331 -15.56 8.49 -3.75
N ASN A 332 -14.47 7.90 -4.25
CA ASN A 332 -14.33 6.45 -4.39
C ASN A 332 -14.30 5.75 -3.02
N ASN A 333 -13.62 6.34 -2.03
CA ASN A 333 -13.51 5.80 -0.67
C ASN A 333 -14.87 5.84 0.05
N SER A 334 -15.62 6.94 -0.12
CA SER A 334 -16.98 7.10 0.41
C SER A 334 -17.96 6.11 -0.24
N ALA A 335 -17.93 5.95 -1.57
CA ALA A 335 -18.77 4.99 -2.27
C ALA A 335 -18.47 3.54 -1.86
N ALA A 336 -17.18 3.18 -1.73
CA ALA A 336 -16.76 1.88 -1.21
C ALA A 336 -17.24 1.63 0.23
N LYS A 337 -17.13 2.64 1.09
CA LYS A 337 -17.61 2.61 2.47
C LYS A 337 -19.12 2.36 2.54
N SER A 338 -19.93 3.17 1.85
CA SER A 338 -21.40 3.01 1.86
C SER A 338 -21.86 1.68 1.28
N ALA A 339 -21.17 1.16 0.24
CA ALA A 339 -21.44 -0.19 -0.27
C ALA A 339 -21.17 -1.28 0.79
N LYS A 340 -20.05 -1.18 1.52
CA LYS A 340 -19.72 -2.11 2.61
C LYS A 340 -20.65 -1.96 3.82
N GLU A 341 -21.10 -0.75 4.14
CA GLU A 341 -22.09 -0.49 5.18
C GLU A 341 -23.44 -1.15 4.85
N ALA A 342 -23.87 -1.15 3.58
CA ALA A 342 -25.05 -1.90 3.15
C ALA A 342 -24.90 -3.42 3.31
N LEU A 343 -23.76 -3.99 2.92
CA LEU A 343 -23.46 -5.42 3.14
C LEU A 343 -23.42 -5.79 4.62
N ILE A 344 -22.96 -4.88 5.48
CA ILE A 344 -22.98 -5.05 6.94
C ILE A 344 -24.41 -4.99 7.47
N ALA A 345 -25.27 -4.09 6.98
CA ALA A 345 -26.67 -4.05 7.40
C ALA A 345 -27.43 -5.33 7.00
N GLU A 346 -27.19 -5.88 5.81
CA GLU A 346 -27.71 -7.20 5.40
C GLU A 346 -27.17 -8.33 6.32
N ALA A 347 -25.88 -8.30 6.66
CA ALA A 347 -25.26 -9.27 7.57
C ALA A 347 -25.76 -9.16 9.03
N GLU A 348 -26.00 -7.95 9.52
CA GLU A 348 -26.55 -7.68 10.86
C GLU A 348 -28.01 -8.17 10.94
N ALA A 349 -28.81 -7.96 9.89
CA ALA A 349 -30.20 -8.45 9.81
C ALA A 349 -30.31 -9.99 9.79
N LEU A 350 -29.32 -10.70 9.23
CA LEU A 350 -29.27 -12.16 9.20
C LEU A 350 -28.77 -12.80 10.51
N SER A 351 -28.18 -12.01 11.42
CA SER A 351 -27.44 -12.53 12.60
C SER A 351 -28.29 -13.33 13.59
N THR A 352 -29.60 -13.06 13.63
CA THR A 352 -30.59 -13.71 14.50
C THR A 352 -31.49 -14.69 13.76
N SER A 353 -31.25 -14.96 12.47
CA SER A 353 -32.06 -15.89 11.68
C SER A 353 -31.88 -17.34 12.14
N THR A 354 -32.99 -18.03 12.36
CA THR A 354 -33.03 -19.47 12.67
C THR A 354 -33.17 -20.35 11.43
N ASP A 355 -33.33 -19.77 10.23
CA ASP A 355 -33.15 -20.51 8.97
C ASP A 355 -31.65 -20.66 8.69
N TRP A 356 -31.04 -21.64 9.34
CA TRP A 356 -29.62 -21.94 9.27
C TRP A 356 -29.11 -22.23 7.85
N GLY A 357 -29.99 -22.73 6.97
CA GLY A 357 -29.65 -23.09 5.59
C GLY A 357 -29.61 -21.86 4.70
N PHE A 358 -30.70 -21.09 4.68
CA PHE A 358 -30.81 -19.86 3.91
C PHE A 358 -29.78 -18.82 4.35
N ALA A 359 -29.70 -18.51 5.65
CA ALA A 359 -28.80 -17.48 6.16
C ALA A 359 -27.32 -17.82 5.92
N ALA A 360 -26.91 -19.10 6.04
CA ALA A 360 -25.54 -19.51 5.71
C ALA A 360 -25.22 -19.43 4.19
N GLY A 361 -26.24 -19.52 3.34
CA GLY A 361 -26.13 -19.22 1.91
C GLY A 361 -25.91 -17.73 1.66
N GLU A 362 -26.74 -16.89 2.27
CA GLU A 362 -26.65 -15.43 2.16
C GLU A 362 -25.34 -14.87 2.72
N TYR A 363 -24.84 -15.35 3.87
CA TYR A 363 -23.51 -14.96 4.37
C TYR A 363 -22.37 -15.27 3.39
N ARG A 364 -22.51 -16.34 2.58
CA ARG A 364 -21.53 -16.64 1.52
C ARG A 364 -21.66 -15.64 0.36
N ARG A 365 -22.89 -15.33 -0.09
CA ARG A 365 -23.14 -14.27 -1.09
C ARG A 365 -22.56 -12.92 -0.65
N LEU A 366 -22.83 -12.51 0.59
CA LEU A 366 -22.35 -11.26 1.17
C LEU A 366 -20.81 -11.23 1.25
N MET A 367 -20.18 -12.34 1.65
CA MET A 367 -18.73 -12.48 1.68
C MET A 367 -18.09 -12.38 0.28
N ASP A 368 -18.75 -12.91 -0.75
CA ASP A 368 -18.25 -12.81 -2.13
C ASP A 368 -18.46 -11.40 -2.71
N GLN A 369 -19.60 -10.77 -2.43
CA GLN A 369 -19.82 -9.35 -2.75
C GLN A 369 -18.77 -8.46 -2.06
N TRP A 370 -18.51 -8.67 -0.76
CA TRP A 370 -17.49 -7.96 0.01
C TRP A 370 -16.10 -7.99 -0.63
N LYS A 371 -15.68 -9.15 -1.15
CA LYS A 371 -14.39 -9.31 -1.87
C LYS A 371 -14.35 -8.54 -3.18
N THR A 372 -15.48 -8.43 -3.87
CA THR A 372 -15.60 -7.69 -5.15
C THR A 372 -15.79 -6.18 -4.96
N THR A 373 -16.30 -5.74 -3.82
CA THR A 373 -16.46 -4.32 -3.51
C THR A 373 -15.09 -3.63 -3.42
N PRO A 374 -14.90 -2.46 -4.06
CA PRO A 374 -13.68 -1.68 -3.90
C PRO A 374 -13.33 -1.42 -2.44
N ARG A 375 -12.04 -1.24 -2.14
CA ARG A 375 -11.59 -0.89 -0.79
C ARG A 375 -11.87 0.58 -0.46
N ALA A 376 -12.30 0.83 0.77
CA ALA A 376 -12.39 2.16 1.34
C ALA A 376 -11.00 2.63 1.81
N SER A 377 -10.95 3.70 2.61
CA SER A 377 -9.72 4.06 3.32
C SER A 377 -9.29 2.89 4.22
N ARG A 378 -7.99 2.64 4.39
CA ARG A 378 -7.53 1.47 5.17
C ARG A 378 -8.15 1.40 6.56
N LYS A 379 -8.26 2.55 7.25
CA LYS A 379 -8.86 2.65 8.58
C LYS A 379 -10.36 2.32 8.57
N ASP A 380 -11.09 2.76 7.55
CA ASP A 380 -12.51 2.39 7.39
C ASP A 380 -12.66 0.92 7.03
N ASP A 381 -11.85 0.39 6.09
CA ASP A 381 -11.92 -1.01 5.63
C ASP A 381 -11.73 -2.00 6.78
N ASP A 382 -10.72 -1.77 7.64
CA ASP A 382 -10.43 -2.60 8.80
C ASP A 382 -11.58 -2.56 9.83
N ALA A 383 -12.16 -1.38 10.09
CA ALA A 383 -13.28 -1.21 11.02
C ALA A 383 -14.61 -1.82 10.50
N LEU A 384 -14.89 -1.63 9.21
CA LEU A 384 -16.05 -2.21 8.53
C LEU A 384 -15.93 -3.74 8.50
N TRP A 385 -14.75 -4.29 8.24
CA TRP A 385 -14.51 -5.73 8.28
C TRP A 385 -14.74 -6.32 9.67
N GLY A 386 -14.29 -5.63 10.73
CA GLY A 386 -14.56 -6.03 12.11
C GLY A 386 -16.05 -6.13 12.42
N ARG A 387 -16.86 -5.16 11.95
CA ARG A 387 -18.32 -5.20 12.08
C ARG A 387 -18.97 -6.36 11.30
N PHE A 388 -18.56 -6.55 10.04
CA PHE A 388 -19.06 -7.65 9.21
C PHE A 388 -18.77 -9.02 9.85
N ARG A 389 -17.57 -9.18 10.42
CA ARG A 389 -17.19 -10.38 11.16
C ARG A 389 -17.99 -10.56 12.45
N ALA A 390 -18.16 -9.52 13.26
CA ALA A 390 -18.97 -9.62 14.47
C ALA A 390 -20.42 -10.09 14.18
N ALA A 391 -21.05 -9.58 13.12
CA ALA A 391 -22.38 -10.03 12.69
C ALA A 391 -22.40 -11.50 12.24
N GLN A 392 -21.37 -11.94 11.50
CA GLN A 392 -21.18 -13.33 11.10
C GLN A 392 -20.96 -14.26 12.31
N ASP A 393 -20.12 -13.85 13.26
CA ASP A 393 -19.75 -14.66 14.43
C ASP A 393 -20.95 -14.89 15.36
N VAL A 394 -21.84 -13.89 15.51
CA VAL A 394 -23.13 -14.05 16.22
C VAL A 394 -23.98 -15.14 15.59
N PHE A 395 -24.18 -15.12 14.25
CA PHE A 395 -24.96 -16.15 13.56
C PHE A 395 -24.39 -17.55 13.74
N PHE A 396 -23.08 -17.73 13.51
CA PHE A 396 -22.47 -19.05 13.60
C PHE A 396 -22.37 -19.56 15.06
N SER A 397 -22.23 -18.68 16.04
CA SER A 397 -22.32 -19.04 17.47
C SER A 397 -23.74 -19.50 17.85
N ASN A 398 -24.76 -18.76 17.42
CA ASN A 398 -26.17 -19.13 17.63
C ASN A 398 -26.49 -20.49 16.99
N ARG A 399 -26.02 -20.71 15.75
CA ARG A 399 -26.17 -21.99 15.04
C ARG A 399 -25.44 -23.14 15.75
N GLN A 400 -24.23 -22.89 16.26
CA GLN A 400 -23.47 -23.91 16.97
C GLN A 400 -24.20 -24.32 18.26
N ALA A 401 -24.63 -23.34 19.08
CA ALA A 401 -25.39 -23.61 20.30
C ALA A 401 -26.69 -24.40 20.04
N ALA A 402 -27.39 -24.12 18.94
CA ALA A 402 -28.57 -24.88 18.54
C ALA A 402 -28.25 -26.34 18.15
N ASN A 403 -27.12 -26.60 17.49
CA ASN A 403 -26.66 -27.97 17.22
C ASN A 403 -26.21 -28.68 18.52
N ASP A 404 -25.47 -27.97 19.38
CA ASP A 404 -24.97 -28.51 20.65
C ASP A 404 -26.12 -28.95 21.57
N GLN A 405 -27.26 -28.24 21.54
CA GLN A 405 -28.47 -28.64 22.25
C GLN A 405 -29.05 -29.94 21.67
N ILE A 406 -29.16 -30.06 20.34
CA ILE A 406 -29.67 -31.27 19.66
C ILE A 406 -28.74 -32.47 19.94
N ASP A 407 -27.43 -32.26 19.94
CA ASP A 407 -26.46 -33.32 20.23
C ASP A 407 -26.48 -33.74 21.71
N GLN A 408 -26.78 -32.83 22.65
CA GLN A 408 -27.06 -33.16 24.05
C GLN A 408 -28.33 -34.00 24.19
N GLU A 409 -29.43 -33.61 23.53
CA GLU A 409 -30.68 -34.38 23.51
C GLU A 409 -30.45 -35.80 22.94
N TYR A 410 -29.73 -35.92 21.82
CA TYR A 410 -29.38 -37.21 21.25
C TYR A 410 -28.47 -38.05 22.17
N THR A 411 -27.53 -37.42 22.88
CA THR A 411 -26.65 -38.12 23.84
C THR A 411 -27.44 -38.64 25.05
N ALA A 412 -28.42 -37.88 25.55
CA ALA A 412 -29.32 -38.35 26.60
C ALA A 412 -30.19 -39.54 26.13
N ASN A 413 -30.74 -39.44 24.91
CA ASN A 413 -31.51 -40.52 24.29
C ASN A 413 -30.66 -41.78 24.06
N LEU A 414 -29.38 -41.64 23.70
CA LEU A 414 -28.45 -42.76 23.54
C LEU A 414 -28.31 -43.55 24.83
N ALA A 415 -28.10 -42.89 25.97
CA ALA A 415 -27.99 -43.54 27.27
C ALA A 415 -29.27 -44.34 27.64
N VAL A 416 -30.46 -43.81 27.30
CA VAL A 416 -31.73 -44.54 27.48
C VAL A 416 -31.79 -45.77 26.56
N LYS A 417 -31.43 -45.63 25.27
CA LYS A 417 -31.45 -46.76 24.33
C LYS A 417 -30.40 -47.83 24.65
N GLU A 418 -29.26 -47.47 25.22
CA GLU A 418 -28.28 -48.44 25.73
C GLU A 418 -28.83 -49.28 26.90
N GLN A 419 -29.55 -48.65 27.83
CA GLN A 419 -30.24 -49.37 28.90
C GLN A 419 -31.32 -50.31 28.34
N LEU A 420 -32.12 -49.85 27.36
CA LEU A 420 -33.12 -50.68 26.69
C LEU A 420 -32.52 -51.88 25.92
N VAL A 421 -31.34 -51.71 25.29
CA VAL A 421 -30.61 -52.84 24.66
C VAL A 421 -30.12 -53.83 25.72
N ALA A 422 -29.60 -53.36 26.85
CA ALA A 422 -29.18 -54.25 27.95
C ALA A 422 -30.37 -55.02 28.56
N GLU A 423 -31.50 -54.34 28.79
CA GLU A 423 -32.76 -54.97 29.21
C GLU A 423 -33.24 -56.02 28.19
N ALA A 424 -33.17 -55.72 26.90
CA ALA A 424 -33.54 -56.67 25.83
C ALA A 424 -32.60 -57.89 25.82
N GLN A 425 -31.29 -57.68 25.93
CA GLN A 425 -30.30 -58.77 25.95
C GLN A 425 -30.49 -59.69 27.17
N ALA A 426 -30.95 -59.16 28.30
CA ALA A 426 -31.30 -59.95 29.49
C ALA A 426 -32.52 -60.88 29.31
N LEU A 427 -33.28 -60.76 28.21
CA LEU A 427 -34.34 -61.72 27.84
C LEU A 427 -33.80 -63.03 27.25
N LEU A 428 -32.49 -63.11 26.97
CA LEU A 428 -31.82 -64.28 26.42
C LEU A 428 -31.16 -65.12 27.54
N PRO A 429 -31.29 -66.46 27.55
CA PRO A 429 -32.06 -67.30 26.62
C PRO A 429 -33.58 -67.27 26.90
N ILE A 430 -34.38 -67.48 25.86
CA ILE A 430 -35.83 -67.34 25.91
C ILE A 430 -36.47 -68.60 26.49
N ASN A 431 -36.79 -68.56 27.79
CA ASN A 431 -37.44 -69.67 28.51
C ASN A 431 -38.97 -69.58 28.47
N ASP A 432 -39.55 -68.37 28.52
CA ASP A 432 -40.98 -68.12 28.32
C ASP A 432 -41.19 -67.12 27.18
N LEU A 433 -41.67 -67.64 26.04
CA LEU A 433 -41.95 -66.85 24.84
C LEU A 433 -43.03 -65.78 25.06
N ASN A 434 -44.05 -66.04 25.88
CA ASN A 434 -45.15 -65.10 26.09
C ASN A 434 -44.69 -63.92 26.95
N ALA A 435 -43.94 -64.20 28.01
CA ALA A 435 -43.31 -63.16 28.83
C ALA A 435 -42.28 -62.36 28.02
N ALA A 436 -41.41 -63.03 27.26
CA ALA A 436 -40.40 -62.37 26.41
C ALA A 436 -41.04 -61.46 25.36
N LYS A 437 -42.11 -61.90 24.67
CA LYS A 437 -42.84 -61.06 23.70
C LYS A 437 -43.48 -59.83 24.35
N LYS A 438 -44.04 -59.96 25.57
CA LYS A 438 -44.62 -58.82 26.30
C LYS A 438 -43.55 -57.83 26.76
N ALA A 439 -42.42 -58.31 27.28
CA ALA A 439 -41.29 -57.48 27.67
C ALA A 439 -40.68 -56.75 26.46
N LEU A 440 -40.47 -57.48 25.35
CA LEU A 440 -39.94 -56.91 24.10
C LEU A 440 -40.87 -55.82 23.52
N GLN A 441 -42.20 -56.00 23.58
CA GLN A 441 -43.11 -54.94 23.17
C GLN A 441 -42.96 -53.67 24.01
N SER A 442 -42.91 -53.80 25.34
CA SER A 442 -42.68 -52.65 26.24
C SER A 442 -41.31 -52.00 26.06
N ILE A 443 -40.30 -52.74 25.60
CA ILE A 443 -38.98 -52.20 25.21
C ILE A 443 -39.09 -51.42 23.90
N ARG A 444 -39.82 -51.93 22.90
CA ARG A 444 -40.08 -51.22 21.63
C ARG A 444 -40.84 -49.92 21.85
N ASP A 445 -41.88 -49.94 22.67
CA ASP A 445 -42.68 -48.74 22.96
C ASP A 445 -41.78 -47.64 23.57
N ARG A 446 -41.01 -47.98 24.63
CA ARG A 446 -40.01 -47.08 25.23
C ARG A 446 -38.86 -46.67 24.29
N TRP A 447 -38.53 -47.52 23.31
CA TRP A 447 -37.48 -47.25 22.33
C TRP A 447 -37.90 -46.20 21.31
N GLU A 448 -39.15 -46.24 20.84
CA GLU A 448 -39.70 -45.18 19.99
C GLU A 448 -39.86 -43.88 20.78
N ASP A 449 -40.36 -43.95 22.01
CA ASP A 449 -40.49 -42.80 22.93
C ASP A 449 -39.12 -42.12 23.22
N ALA A 450 -38.05 -42.90 23.31
CA ALA A 450 -36.68 -42.39 23.52
C ALA A 450 -36.08 -41.69 22.28
N GLY A 451 -36.79 -41.60 21.16
CA GLY A 451 -36.42 -40.72 20.04
C GLY A 451 -35.14 -41.08 19.29
N LYS A 452 -34.33 -40.06 18.93
CA LYS A 452 -33.15 -40.20 18.07
C LYS A 452 -31.85 -40.19 18.87
N VAL A 453 -30.86 -40.92 18.36
CA VAL A 453 -29.50 -41.04 18.92
C VAL A 453 -28.45 -40.49 17.94
N PRO A 454 -27.19 -40.25 18.36
CA PRO A 454 -26.13 -39.79 17.48
C PRO A 454 -25.92 -40.76 16.31
N ARG A 455 -25.64 -40.21 15.13
CA ARG A 455 -25.59 -40.98 13.86
C ARG A 455 -24.52 -42.07 13.86
N ALA A 456 -23.46 -41.91 14.65
CA ALA A 456 -22.40 -42.91 14.82
C ALA A 456 -22.89 -44.17 15.56
N ASP A 457 -23.78 -44.00 16.54
CA ASP A 457 -24.24 -45.08 17.42
C ASP A 457 -25.51 -45.77 16.94
N MET A 458 -26.32 -45.09 16.12
CA MET A 458 -27.57 -45.58 15.53
C MET A 458 -27.48 -47.05 15.07
N GLY A 459 -26.49 -47.39 14.23
CA GLY A 459 -26.33 -48.75 13.72
C GLY A 459 -25.91 -49.79 14.78
N ARG A 460 -25.09 -49.40 15.76
CA ARG A 460 -24.67 -50.27 16.89
C ARG A 460 -25.86 -50.62 17.77
N ILE A 461 -26.64 -49.60 18.10
CA ILE A 461 -27.77 -49.64 19.02
C ILE A 461 -28.94 -50.43 18.40
N GLU A 462 -29.31 -50.13 17.15
CA GLU A 462 -30.30 -50.91 16.40
C GLU A 462 -29.91 -52.38 16.22
N ALA A 463 -28.63 -52.68 15.91
CA ALA A 463 -28.17 -54.05 15.79
C ALA A 463 -28.21 -54.81 17.14
N GLY A 464 -28.06 -54.11 18.25
CA GLY A 464 -28.20 -54.66 19.60
C GLY A 464 -29.63 -55.14 19.88
N LEU A 465 -30.64 -54.30 19.58
CA LEU A 465 -32.05 -54.66 19.74
C LEU A 465 -32.47 -55.75 18.74
N ARG A 466 -32.15 -55.59 17.45
CA ARG A 466 -32.54 -56.51 16.37
C ARG A 466 -32.13 -57.96 16.66
N LYS A 467 -30.94 -58.20 17.22
CA LYS A 467 -30.50 -59.55 17.63
C LYS A 467 -31.45 -60.24 18.61
N VAL A 468 -32.03 -59.49 19.54
CA VAL A 468 -33.00 -60.01 20.52
C VAL A 468 -34.34 -60.27 19.82
N GLU A 469 -34.76 -59.38 18.93
CA GLU A 469 -35.98 -59.57 18.13
C GLU A 469 -35.90 -60.79 17.22
N ASP A 470 -34.74 -61.02 16.60
CA ASP A 470 -34.45 -62.19 15.77
C ASP A 470 -34.51 -63.47 16.60
N ALA A 471 -33.90 -63.50 17.79
CA ALA A 471 -33.97 -64.64 18.71
C ALA A 471 -35.41 -64.92 19.20
N VAL A 472 -36.21 -63.87 19.48
CA VAL A 472 -37.63 -64.03 19.86
C VAL A 472 -38.47 -64.56 18.69
N ARG A 473 -38.18 -64.12 17.47
CA ARG A 473 -38.82 -64.64 16.25
C ARG A 473 -38.46 -66.10 16.02
N GLU A 474 -37.17 -66.45 16.12
CA GLU A 474 -36.70 -67.83 15.98
C GLU A 474 -37.36 -68.73 17.03
N ALA A 475 -37.38 -68.34 18.31
CA ALA A 475 -38.06 -69.10 19.36
C ALA A 475 -39.59 -69.25 19.13
N GLU A 476 -40.24 -68.27 18.49
CA GLU A 476 -41.65 -68.38 18.08
C GLU A 476 -41.85 -69.32 16.91
N GLU A 477 -41.05 -69.20 15.85
CA GLU A 477 -41.05 -70.12 14.70
C GLU A 477 -40.77 -71.56 15.16
N ASP A 478 -39.88 -71.73 16.13
CA ASP A 478 -39.48 -73.02 16.69
C ASP A 478 -40.60 -73.64 17.56
N LYS A 479 -41.32 -72.82 18.32
CA LYS A 479 -42.54 -73.24 19.04
C LYS A 479 -43.69 -73.57 18.08
N TRP A 480 -43.87 -72.77 17.02
CA TRP A 480 -44.87 -73.02 15.99
C TRP A 480 -44.57 -74.30 15.21
N ARG A 481 -43.29 -74.54 14.86
CA ARG A 481 -42.82 -75.76 14.19
C ARG A 481 -43.11 -77.02 15.00
N ARG A 482 -42.84 -77.02 16.32
CA ARG A 482 -43.20 -78.13 17.23
C ARG A 482 -44.71 -78.28 17.41
N SER A 483 -45.47 -77.18 17.40
CA SER A 483 -46.93 -77.20 17.59
C SER A 483 -47.75 -77.30 16.29
N ASN A 484 -47.10 -77.41 15.12
CA ASN A 484 -47.75 -77.34 13.80
C ASN A 484 -48.93 -78.33 13.71
N PRO A 485 -50.18 -77.85 13.56
CA PRO A 485 -51.37 -78.70 13.53
C PRO A 485 -51.36 -79.71 12.39
N GLU A 486 -50.79 -79.36 11.23
CA GLU A 486 -50.73 -80.25 10.08
C GLU A 486 -49.69 -81.36 10.28
N THR A 487 -48.52 -81.03 10.86
CA THR A 487 -47.54 -82.04 11.24
C THR A 487 -48.13 -82.99 12.28
N LYS A 488 -48.74 -82.46 13.36
CA LYS A 488 -49.40 -83.29 14.38
C LYS A 488 -50.54 -84.13 13.81
N ALA A 489 -51.37 -83.58 12.92
CA ALA A 489 -52.44 -84.33 12.25
C ALA A 489 -51.91 -85.43 11.31
N ARG A 490 -50.82 -85.17 10.56
CA ARG A 490 -50.17 -86.18 9.71
C ARG A 490 -49.55 -87.30 10.55
N THR A 491 -48.85 -86.99 11.64
CA THR A 491 -48.27 -88.00 12.55
C THR A 491 -49.36 -88.82 13.24
N ASN A 492 -50.43 -88.18 13.72
CA ASN A 492 -51.57 -88.87 14.34
C ASN A 492 -52.35 -89.73 13.34
N SER A 493 -52.51 -89.28 12.09
CA SER A 493 -53.12 -90.06 11.01
C SER A 493 -52.27 -91.25 10.60
N ALA A 494 -50.93 -91.08 10.51
CA ALA A 494 -50.01 -92.17 10.24
C ALA A 494 -50.01 -93.21 11.38
N LEU A 495 -50.06 -92.77 12.64
CA LEU A 495 -50.21 -93.64 13.81
C LEU A 495 -51.52 -94.45 13.75
N SER A 496 -52.67 -93.81 13.52
CA SER A 496 -53.96 -94.52 13.45
C SER A 496 -54.05 -95.51 12.27
N GLN A 497 -53.42 -95.19 11.14
CA GLN A 497 -53.27 -96.12 10.01
C GLN A 497 -52.37 -97.32 10.39
N LEU A 498 -51.28 -97.10 11.13
CA LEU A 498 -50.42 -98.18 11.61
C LEU A 498 -51.14 -99.08 12.62
N GLU A 499 -51.88 -98.49 13.57
CA GLU A 499 -52.69 -99.20 14.55
C GLU A 499 -53.77 -100.06 13.88
N SER A 500 -54.46 -99.50 12.87
CA SER A 500 -55.43 -100.24 12.07
C SER A 500 -54.79 -101.38 11.26
N ALA A 501 -53.57 -101.20 10.74
CA ALA A 501 -52.84 -102.25 10.03
C ALA A 501 -52.38 -103.37 10.98
N ILE A 502 -51.93 -103.02 12.20
CA ILE A 502 -51.58 -103.99 13.26
C ILE A 502 -52.83 -104.76 13.70
N ALA A 503 -53.99 -104.10 13.83
CA ALA A 503 -55.26 -104.78 14.13
C ALA A 503 -55.64 -105.79 13.03
N GLY A 504 -55.57 -105.40 11.75
CA GLY A 504 -55.81 -106.33 10.64
C GLY A 504 -54.84 -107.51 10.61
N LEU A 505 -53.56 -107.29 10.92
CA LEU A 505 -52.56 -108.36 11.03
C LEU A 505 -52.81 -109.30 12.22
N LYS A 506 -53.39 -108.82 13.33
CA LYS A 506 -53.86 -109.66 14.45
C LYS A 506 -55.02 -110.54 14.03
N ASP A 507 -56.02 -109.98 13.36
CA ASP A 507 -57.19 -110.73 12.87
C ASP A 507 -56.77 -111.81 11.85
N ASP A 508 -55.84 -111.49 10.95
CA ASP A 508 -55.37 -112.43 9.93
C ASP A 508 -54.47 -113.53 10.51
N LEU A 509 -53.69 -113.21 11.55
CA LEU A 509 -52.97 -114.19 12.37
C LEU A 509 -53.96 -115.15 13.05
N GLU A 510 -55.01 -114.63 13.70
CA GLU A 510 -56.03 -115.46 14.37
C GLU A 510 -56.78 -116.37 13.36
N LYS A 511 -57.11 -115.85 12.18
CA LYS A 511 -57.71 -116.66 11.09
C LYS A 511 -56.74 -117.74 10.58
N ALA A 512 -55.47 -117.41 10.40
CA ALA A 512 -54.45 -118.36 9.95
C ALA A 512 -54.23 -119.48 10.98
N GLU A 513 -54.25 -119.16 12.27
CA GLU A 513 -54.20 -120.12 13.37
C GLU A 513 -55.42 -121.04 13.39
N LYS A 514 -56.64 -120.50 13.25
CA LYS A 514 -57.88 -121.30 13.14
C LYS A 514 -57.92 -122.19 11.91
N ALA A 515 -57.28 -121.79 10.81
CA ALA A 515 -57.19 -122.56 9.57
C ALA A 515 -56.04 -123.60 9.54
N GLY A 516 -55.14 -123.58 10.53
CA GLY A 516 -53.99 -124.50 10.63
C GLY A 516 -52.87 -124.26 9.62
N ASP A 517 -52.85 -123.13 8.89
CA ASP A 517 -51.86 -122.84 7.85
C ASP A 517 -50.58 -122.25 8.46
N GLN A 518 -49.64 -123.13 8.82
CA GLN A 518 -48.35 -122.77 9.41
C GLN A 518 -47.54 -121.76 8.59
N ARG A 519 -47.68 -121.73 7.26
CA ARG A 519 -46.98 -120.77 6.42
C ARG A 519 -47.57 -119.37 6.57
N ARG A 520 -48.90 -119.26 6.64
CA ARG A 520 -49.59 -117.98 6.89
C ARG A 520 -49.38 -117.48 8.31
N ILE A 521 -49.42 -118.35 9.32
CA ILE A 521 -49.17 -117.97 10.73
C ILE A 521 -47.80 -117.32 10.88
N LYS A 522 -46.74 -117.93 10.33
CA LYS A 522 -45.38 -117.38 10.40
C LYS A 522 -45.28 -116.01 9.72
N ALA A 523 -45.82 -115.89 8.50
CA ALA A 523 -45.80 -114.63 7.75
C ALA A 523 -46.59 -113.50 8.44
N ALA A 524 -47.73 -113.81 9.05
CA ALA A 524 -48.55 -112.85 9.79
C ALA A 524 -47.85 -112.38 11.09
N ARG A 525 -47.17 -113.29 11.81
CA ARG A 525 -46.37 -112.95 13.00
C ARG A 525 -45.19 -112.04 12.65
N GLU A 526 -44.38 -112.40 11.66
CA GLU A 526 -43.23 -111.59 11.21
C GLU A 526 -43.67 -110.21 10.72
N ALA A 527 -44.79 -110.13 9.99
CA ALA A 527 -45.37 -108.86 9.57
C ALA A 527 -45.89 -108.01 10.74
N LEU A 528 -46.55 -108.64 11.74
CA LEU A 528 -47.05 -107.96 12.92
C LEU A 528 -45.90 -107.40 13.77
N GLU A 529 -44.88 -108.19 14.07
CA GLU A 529 -43.69 -107.74 14.83
C GLU A 529 -43.01 -106.56 14.13
N ALA A 530 -42.84 -106.62 12.81
CA ALA A 530 -42.26 -105.54 12.03
C ALA A 530 -43.09 -104.25 12.04
N ARG A 531 -44.43 -104.33 12.17
CA ARG A 531 -45.30 -103.13 12.30
C ARG A 531 -45.39 -102.63 13.73
N GLN A 532 -45.38 -103.52 14.72
CA GLN A 532 -45.31 -103.19 16.14
C GLN A 532 -44.01 -102.40 16.45
N ALA A 533 -42.86 -102.87 15.97
CA ALA A 533 -41.58 -102.17 16.14
C ALA A 533 -41.54 -100.80 15.44
N TRP A 534 -42.26 -100.64 14.32
CA TRP A 534 -42.36 -99.35 13.62
C TRP A 534 -43.28 -98.36 14.35
N LEU A 535 -44.37 -98.84 14.97
CA LEU A 535 -45.23 -98.05 15.85
C LEU A 535 -44.44 -97.46 17.01
N ASP A 536 -43.71 -98.30 17.75
CA ASP A 536 -42.89 -97.87 18.90
C ASP A 536 -41.87 -96.79 18.51
N GLN A 537 -41.26 -96.91 17.33
CA GLN A 537 -40.30 -95.94 16.81
C GLN A 537 -40.97 -94.59 16.46
N ILE A 538 -42.16 -94.62 15.83
CA ILE A 538 -42.91 -93.39 15.53
C ILE A 538 -43.37 -92.73 16.83
N GLN A 539 -43.90 -93.49 17.79
CA GLN A 539 -44.35 -92.95 19.08
C GLN A 539 -43.24 -92.25 19.85
N ARG A 540 -42.02 -92.83 19.90
CA ARG A 540 -40.84 -92.17 20.50
C ARG A 540 -40.50 -90.84 19.80
N SER A 541 -40.45 -90.85 18.46
CA SER A 541 -40.20 -89.63 17.69
C SER A 541 -41.30 -88.57 17.84
N ALA A 542 -42.54 -88.97 18.12
CA ALA A 542 -43.65 -88.07 18.37
C ALA A 542 -43.60 -87.46 19.78
N SER A 543 -43.11 -88.19 20.79
CA SER A 543 -42.86 -87.63 22.13
C SER A 543 -41.68 -86.67 22.17
N ASP A 544 -40.66 -86.85 21.33
CA ASP A 544 -39.53 -85.92 21.21
C ASP A 544 -39.90 -84.58 20.49
N LEU A 545 -41.08 -84.54 19.86
CA LEU A 545 -41.62 -83.37 19.14
C LEU A 545 -42.72 -82.62 19.92
N ALA A 546 -43.09 -83.09 21.12
CA ALA A 546 -44.19 -82.56 21.94
C ALA A 546 -43.74 -81.48 22.93
#